data_AF-A0A9X8SZC5-F1
#
_entry.id   AF-A0A9X8SZC5-F1
#
_cell.length_a   1.000
_cell.length_b   1.000
_cell.length_c   1.000
_cell.angle_alpha   90.00
_cell.angle_beta   90.00
_cell.angle_gamma   90.00
#
_symmetry.space_group_name_H-M   'P 1'
#
loop_
_entity.id
_entity.type
_entity.pdbx_description
1 polymer ?
#
loop_
_entity_poly.entity_id
_entity_poly.type
_entity_poly.pdbx_seq_one_letter_code
_entity_poly.pdbx_strand_id
1 'polypeptide(L)' 'MVYEDKGQLKMQAKQFDQGQSEDITPDDALLTKIYRLKNDVVLLKGFNVDELCTLSQAFTGQRYYDFAQREFMIYITQ' A
#
# COMPACT_ATOMS: atom_id res chain seq x y z
N MET A 1 1.53 -6.59 8.51
CA MET A 1 2.07 -5.27 8.09
C MET A 1 3.37 -4.97 8.80
N VAL A 2 4.43 -4.78 8.02
CA VAL A 2 5.77 -4.37 8.47
C VAL A 2 5.93 -2.88 8.20
N TYR A 3 6.31 -2.09 9.20
CA TYR A 3 6.60 -0.66 9.04
C TYR A 3 7.80 -0.26 9.90
N GLU A 4 8.51 0.77 9.47
CA GLU A 4 9.60 1.35 10.25
C GLU A 4 9.07 2.48 11.13
N ASP A 5 9.37 2.42 12.43
CA ASP A 5 9.08 3.47 13.39
C ASP A 5 10.32 3.74 14.24
N LYS A 6 10.91 4.94 14.11
CA LYS A 6 12.11 5.38 14.84
C LYS A 6 13.29 4.41 14.73
N GLY A 7 13.55 3.88 13.53
CA GLY A 7 14.64 2.93 13.27
C GLY A 7 14.40 1.52 13.81
N GLN A 8 13.17 1.21 14.25
CA GLN A 8 12.76 -0.14 14.63
C GLN A 8 11.74 -0.66 13.63
N LEU A 9 12.02 -1.83 13.05
CA LEU A 9 11.07 -2.57 12.23
C LEU A 9 9.99 -3.15 13.14
N LYS A 10 8.77 -2.62 13.05
CA LYS A 10 7.62 -3.09 13.80
C LYS A 10 6.69 -3.88 12.89
N MET A 11 6.21 -4.99 13.42
CA MET A 11 5.17 -5.81 12.79
C MET A 11 3.91 -5.68 13.64
N GLN A 12 2.94 -4.91 13.16
CA GLN A 12 1.64 -4.79 13.82
C GLN A 12 0.56 -5.32 12.87
N ALA A 13 -0.38 -6.09 13.40
CA ALA A 13 -1.60 -6.45 12.70
C ALA A 13 -2.52 -5.21 12.67
N LYS A 14 -2.18 -4.21 11.86
CA LYS A 14 -3.07 -3.09 11.56
C LYS A 14 -4.09 -3.62 10.56
N GLN A 15 -5.35 -3.75 10.94
CA GLN A 15 -6.42 -3.94 9.97
C GLN A 15 -6.85 -2.55 9.51
N PHE A 16 -6.46 -2.18 8.28
CA PHE A 16 -7.04 -1.00 7.65
C PHE A 16 -8.45 -1.36 7.19
N ASP A 17 -9.43 -0.56 7.58
CA ASP A 17 -10.83 -0.77 7.23
C ASP A 17 -11.01 -0.56 5.71
N GLN A 18 -11.25 -1.65 4.98
CA GLN A 18 -11.40 -1.66 3.52
C GLN A 18 -12.85 -1.35 3.08
N GLY A 19 -13.73 -0.97 4.00
CA GLY A 19 -15.16 -0.80 3.72
C GLY A 19 -15.51 0.35 2.77
N GLN A 20 -14.64 1.36 2.64
CA GLN A 20 -14.75 2.40 1.60
C GLN A 20 -13.37 2.67 1.00
N SER A 21 -13.17 2.14 -0.20
CA SER A 21 -11.99 2.39 -1.03
C SER A 21 -12.41 3.01 -2.34
N GLU A 22 -11.79 4.12 -2.71
CA GLU A 22 -11.90 4.71 -4.03
C GLU A 22 -10.80 4.11 -4.92
N ASP A 23 -11.18 3.51 -6.05
CA ASP A 23 -10.20 2.97 -6.99
C ASP A 23 -9.62 4.15 -7.79
N ILE A 24 -8.34 4.42 -7.57
CA ILE A 24 -7.58 5.47 -8.25
C ILE A 24 -6.50 4.85 -9.14
N THR A 25 -6.72 3.61 -9.60
CA THR A 25 -5.76 2.88 -10.42
C THR A 25 -5.49 3.67 -11.69
N PRO A 26 -4.24 4.09 -11.96
CA PRO A 26 -3.90 4.76 -13.19
C PRO A 26 -4.03 3.78 -14.37
N ASP A 27 -4.48 4.26 -15.53
CA ASP A 27 -4.62 3.46 -16.77
C ASP A 27 -3.32 2.76 -17.19
N ASP A 28 -2.17 3.27 -16.74
CA ASP A 28 -0.84 2.72 -17.02
C ASP A 28 -0.52 1.46 -16.19
N ALA A 29 -1.23 1.23 -15.08
CA ALA A 29 -0.98 0.10 -14.18
C ALA A 29 -1.73 -1.16 -14.63
N LEU A 30 -1.00 -2.09 -15.28
CA LEU A 30 -1.54 -3.35 -15.78
C LEU A 30 -1.64 -4.44 -14.71
N LEU A 31 -0.71 -4.46 -13.75
CA LEU A 31 -0.58 -5.52 -12.74
C LEU A 31 -0.64 -5.00 -11.31
N THR A 32 -0.89 -3.71 -11.16
CA THR A 32 -0.98 -3.00 -9.87
C THR A 32 -2.29 -2.25 -9.81
N LYS A 33 -2.93 -2.30 -8.64
CA LYS A 33 -4.17 -1.58 -8.33
C LYS A 33 -3.94 -0.64 -7.17
N ILE A 34 -4.49 0.56 -7.27
CA ILE A 34 -4.33 1.59 -6.25
C ILE A 34 -5.71 1.95 -5.71
N TYR A 35 -5.86 1.80 -4.41
CA TYR A 35 -7.06 2.08 -3.65
C TYR A 35 -6.79 3.19 -2.66
N ARG A 36 -7.61 4.23 -2.66
CA ARG A 36 -7.62 5.23 -1.60
C ARG A 36 -8.66 4.87 -0.56
N LEU A 37 -8.21 4.47 0.62
CA LEU A 37 -9.05 4.11 1.77
C LEU A 37 -9.44 5.36 2.56
N LYS A 38 -10.44 5.21 3.45
CA LYS A 38 -10.76 6.21 4.47
C LYS A 38 -9.56 6.51 5.37
N ASN A 39 -9.46 7.76 5.84
CA ASN A 39 -8.36 8.32 6.64
C ASN A 39 -7.04 8.60 5.88
N ASP A 40 -7.13 8.98 4.60
CA ASP A 40 -5.95 9.32 3.77
C ASP A 40 -4.90 8.20 3.70
N VAL A 41 -5.39 6.96 3.68
CA VAL A 41 -4.54 5.77 3.51
C VAL A 41 -4.60 5.33 2.05
N VAL A 42 -3.45 5.23 1.41
CA VAL A 42 -3.34 4.70 0.04
C VAL A 42 -2.88 3.25 0.12
N LEU A 43 -3.70 2.34 -0.38
CA LEU A 43 -3.40 0.91 -0.55
C LEU A 43 -2.99 0.67 -2.00
N LEU A 44 -1.74 0.32 -2.22
CA LEU A 44 -1.24 -0.21 -3.48
C LEU A 44 -1.19 -1.73 -3.34
N LYS A 45 -1.78 -2.48 -4.27
CA LYS A 45 -1.62 -3.93 -4.31
C LYS A 45 -1.37 -4.42 -5.72
N GLY A 46 -0.49 -5.38 -5.90
CA GLY A 46 -0.12 -5.84 -7.24
C GLY A 46 0.80 -7.04 -7.22
N PHE A 47 0.96 -7.63 -8.40
CA PHE A 47 1.83 -8.80 -8.59
C PHE A 47 3.27 -8.39 -8.95
N ASN A 48 3.46 -7.19 -9.51
CA ASN A 48 4.76 -6.68 -9.94
C ASN A 48 5.37 -5.76 -8.87
N VAL A 49 6.41 -6.22 -8.18
CA VAL A 49 7.10 -5.46 -7.12
C VAL A 49 7.74 -4.18 -7.66
N ASP A 50 8.27 -4.20 -8.88
CA ASP A 50 9.01 -3.08 -9.46
C ASP A 50 8.08 -1.90 -9.78
N GLU A 51 6.96 -2.21 -10.44
CA GLU A 51 5.88 -1.25 -10.73
C GLU A 51 5.27 -0.71 -9.43
N LEU A 52 5.00 -1.59 -8.46
CA LEU A 52 4.41 -1.22 -7.19
C LEU A 52 5.34 -0.34 -6.35
N CYS A 53 6.66 -0.61 -6.36
CA CYS A 53 7.66 0.23 -5.72
C CYS A 53 7.71 1.62 -6.37
N THR A 54 7.71 1.68 -7.70
CA THR A 54 7.72 2.95 -8.46
C THR A 54 6.47 3.79 -8.14
N LEU A 55 5.29 3.18 -8.15
CA LEU A 55 4.04 3.86 -7.79
C LEU A 55 4.05 4.32 -6.32
N SER A 56 4.63 3.52 -5.41
CA SER A 56 4.73 3.89 -3.99
C SER A 56 5.64 5.09 -3.72
N GLN A 57 6.56 5.44 -4.65
CA GLN A 57 7.40 6.63 -4.53
C GLN A 57 6.63 7.92 -4.78
N ALA A 58 5.53 7.87 -5.54
CA ALA A 58 4.66 9.03 -5.75
C ALA A 58 3.92 9.47 -4.48
N PHE A 59 3.84 8.59 -3.48
CA PHE A 59 3.15 8.86 -2.22
C PHE A 59 4.16 9.05 -1.08
N THR A 60 3.94 10.12 -0.30
CA THR A 60 4.77 10.46 0.86
C THR A 60 4.01 10.11 2.14
N GLY A 61 4.65 9.41 3.07
CA GLY A 61 4.02 8.96 4.31
C GLY A 61 4.71 7.74 4.92
N GLN A 62 4.11 7.19 5.98
CA GLN A 62 4.58 5.95 6.58
C GLN A 62 4.09 4.75 5.76
N ARG A 63 5.04 3.90 5.36
CA ARG A 63 4.79 2.75 4.50
C ARG A 63 4.66 1.47 5.33
N TYR A 64 3.63 0.71 5.05
CA TYR A 64 3.31 -0.56 5.68
C TYR A 64 3.27 -1.62 4.60
N TYR A 65 4.19 -2.56 4.65
CA TYR A 65 4.30 -3.63 3.68
C TYR A 65 3.51 -4.85 4.15
N ASP A 66 2.74 -5.43 3.26
CA ASP A 66 2.00 -6.66 3.47
C ASP A 66 2.09 -7.54 2.21
N PHE A 67 1.84 -8.83 2.39
CA PHE A 67 1.93 -9.80 1.32
C PHE A 67 0.92 -10.89 1.57
N ALA A 68 -0.05 -11.03 0.67
CA ALA A 68 -1.09 -12.02 0.77
C ALA A 68 -1.38 -12.61 -0.61
N GLN A 69 -1.54 -13.94 -0.69
CA GLN A 69 -1.97 -14.64 -1.91
C GLN A 69 -1.12 -14.35 -3.18
N ARG A 70 0.20 -14.16 -3.04
CA ARG A 70 1.12 -13.72 -4.13
C ARG A 70 0.94 -12.28 -4.62
N GLU A 71 0.09 -11.50 -3.96
CA GLU A 71 -0.01 -10.06 -4.18
C GLU A 71 0.81 -9.34 -3.12
N PHE A 72 1.67 -8.44 -3.59
CA PHE A 72 2.34 -7.46 -2.76
C PHE A 72 1.38 -6.33 -2.46
N MET A 73 1.34 -5.90 -1.19
CA MET A 73 0.47 -4.82 -0.74
C MET A 73 1.31 -3.80 0.02
N ILE A 74 1.11 -2.53 -0.28
CA ILE A 74 1.71 -1.41 0.44
C ILE A 74 0.59 -0.49 0.87
N TYR A 75 0.49 -0.25 2.17
CA TYR A 75 -0.37 0.77 2.73
C TYR A 75 0.49 1.99 3.07
N ILE A 76 0.10 3.16 2.59
CA ILE A 76 0.81 4.41 2.82
C ILE A 76 -0.15 5.32 3.57
N THR A 77 0.24 5.72 4.78
CA THR A 77 -0.52 6.66 5.59
C THR A 77 0.18 8.01 5.57
N GLN A 78 -0.53 9.09 5.24
CA GLN A 78 0.00 10.46 5.35
C GLN A 78 0.11 10.93 6.80
#